data_AF-A0A1G3C2L9-F1
#
_entry.id   AF-A0A1G3C2L9-F1
#
_cell.length_a   1.000
_cell.length_b   1.000
_cell.length_c   1.000
_cell.angle_alpha   90.00
_cell.angle_beta   90.00
_cell.angle_gamma   90.00
#
_symmetry.space_group_name_H-M   'P 1'
#
loop_
_entity.id
_entity.type
_entity.pdbx_description
1 polymer ?
#
loop_
_entity_poly.entity_id
_entity_poly.type
_entity_poly.pdbx_seq_one_letter_code
_entity_poly.pdbx_strand_id
1 'polypeptide(L)'
;MSNHELKISLSKKTLEEIERYKESTHKKSTENAVTELIEYALTLPQYFKSFDWEKAEAEADKEIAARKTKLFNTVEDFISDLNK
;
A
#
# COMPACT_ATOMS: atom_id res chain seq x y z
N MET A 1 17.63 -23.68 -13.85
CA MET A 1 16.47 -22.80 -13.59
C MET A 1 16.21 -22.00 -14.86
N SER A 2 14.96 -21.95 -15.32
CA SER A 2 14.58 -21.16 -16.49
C SER A 2 14.47 -19.69 -16.10
N ASN A 3 15.36 -18.86 -16.62
CA ASN A 3 15.25 -17.41 -16.47
C ASN A 3 14.17 -16.90 -17.43
N HIS A 4 13.27 -16.07 -16.91
CA HIS A 4 12.23 -15.40 -17.68
C HIS A 4 12.48 -13.90 -17.59
N GLU A 5 12.40 -13.21 -18.73
CA GLU A 5 12.57 -11.76 -18.81
C GLU A 5 11.22 -11.08 -18.98
N LEU A 6 10.99 -10.01 -18.21
CA LEU A 6 9.80 -9.18 -18.30
C LEU A 6 10.19 -7.78 -18.77
N LYS A 7 9.60 -7.34 -19.89
CA LYS A 7 9.73 -5.96 -20.38
C LYS A 7 8.39 -5.25 -20.25
N ILE A 8 8.39 -4.12 -19.53
CA ILE A 8 7.21 -3.30 -19.29
C ILE A 8 7.50 -1.83 -19.54
N SER A 9 6.49 -1.10 -20.01
CA SER A 9 6.54 0.37 -20.11
C SER A 9 5.89 0.97 -18.87
N LEU A 10 6.65 1.76 -18.11
CA LEU A 10 6.18 2.39 -16.88
C LEU A 10 6.11 3.91 -17.06
N SER A 11 5.16 4.54 -16.37
CA SER A 11 5.12 5.99 -16.26
C SER A 11 6.30 6.50 -15.42
N LYS A 12 6.70 7.77 -15.62
CA LYS A 12 7.75 8.40 -14.81
C LYS A 12 7.41 8.37 -13.32
N LYS A 13 6.15 8.65 -12.96
CA LYS A 13 5.65 8.59 -11.59
C LYS A 13 5.84 7.20 -10.98
N THR A 14 5.51 6.14 -11.72
CA THR A 14 5.68 4.76 -11.25
C THR A 14 7.15 4.42 -11.00
N LEU A 15 8.05 4.86 -11.88
CA LEU A 15 9.50 4.68 -11.70
C LEU A 15 10.02 5.41 -10.45
N GLU A 16 9.55 6.64 -10.21
CA GLU A 16 9.91 7.40 -9.00
C GLU A 16 9.45 6.69 -7.72
N GLU A 17 8.23 6.14 -7.70
CA GLU A 17 7.74 5.38 -6.54
C GLU A 17 8.50 4.07 -6.30
N ILE A 18 8.90 3.35 -7.37
CA ILE A 18 9.75 2.17 -7.25
C ILE A 18 11.11 2.54 -6.62
N GLU A 19 11.69 3.66 -7.02
CA GLU A 19 12.97 4.12 -6.48
C GLU A 19 12.83 4.53 -5.00
N ARG A 20 11.78 5.27 -4.63
CA ARG A 20 11.47 5.58 -3.23
C ARG A 20 11.28 4.31 -2.38
N TYR A 21 10.59 3.31 -2.92
CA TYR A 21 10.39 2.03 -2.25
C TYR A 21 11.73 1.30 -2.05
N LYS A 22 12.59 1.27 -3.08
CA LYS A 22 13.94 0.69 -3.02
C LYS A 22 14.77 1.33 -1.89
N GLU A 23 14.77 2.65 -1.80
CA GLU A 23 15.51 3.42 -0.79
C GLU A 23 14.99 3.16 0.63
N SER A 24 13.67 3.25 0.83
CA SER A 24 13.04 3.09 2.15
C SER A 24 13.14 1.67 2.71
N THR A 25 13.24 0.67 1.84
CA THR A 25 13.40 -0.74 2.24
C THR A 25 14.83 -1.27 2.07
N HIS A 26 15.78 -0.37 1.76
CA HIS A 26 17.21 -0.67 1.60
C HIS A 26 17.51 -1.82 0.63
N LYS A 27 16.77 -1.92 -0.48
CA LYS A 27 17.00 -2.98 -1.48
C LYS A 27 18.26 -2.68 -2.29
N LYS A 28 18.98 -3.75 -2.62
CA LYS A 28 20.27 -3.67 -3.33
C LYS A 28 20.15 -3.25 -4.79
N SER A 29 19.00 -3.47 -5.42
CA SER A 29 18.79 -3.13 -6.84
C SER A 29 17.31 -2.85 -7.13
N THR A 30 17.06 -2.16 -8.24
CA THR A 30 15.72 -1.84 -8.71
C THR A 30 14.97 -3.11 -9.12
N GLU A 31 15.65 -4.10 -9.69
CA GLU A 31 15.06 -5.40 -10.06
C GLU A 31 14.53 -6.15 -8.83
N ASN A 32 15.26 -6.13 -7.72
CA ASN A 32 14.80 -6.74 -6.47
C ASN A 32 13.55 -6.02 -5.94
N ALA A 33 13.55 -4.68 -5.97
CA ALA A 33 12.39 -3.88 -5.58
C ALA A 33 11.17 -4.18 -6.45
N VAL A 34 11.35 -4.24 -7.78
CA VAL A 34 10.28 -4.56 -8.73
C VAL A 34 9.75 -5.97 -8.51
N THR A 35 10.62 -6.96 -8.32
CA THR A 35 10.23 -8.36 -8.10
C THR A 35 9.37 -8.48 -6.85
N GLU A 36 9.78 -7.87 -5.74
CA GLU A 36 9.04 -7.90 -4.48
C GLU A 36 7.70 -7.17 -4.57
N LEU A 37 7.65 -6.01 -5.24
CA LEU A 37 6.39 -5.29 -5.48
C LEU A 37 5.42 -6.12 -6.32
N ILE A 38 5.91 -6.87 -7.32
CA ILE A 38 5.08 -7.79 -8.11
C ILE A 38 4.59 -8.95 -7.25
N GLU A 39 5.46 -9.59 -6.46
CA GLU A 39 5.08 -10.67 -5.54
C GLU A 39 4.03 -10.22 -4.52
N TYR A 40 4.21 -9.02 -3.96
CA TYR A 40 3.25 -8.40 -3.05
C TYR A 40 1.90 -8.15 -3.75
N ALA A 41 1.92 -7.57 -4.96
CA ALA A 41 0.71 -7.36 -5.76
C ALA A 41 -0.02 -8.67 -6.08
N LEU A 42 0.71 -9.76 -6.33
CA LEU A 42 0.10 -11.07 -6.60
C LEU A 42 -0.54 -11.68 -5.35
N THR A 43 0.07 -11.51 -4.18
CA THR A 43 -0.41 -12.07 -2.90
C THR A 43 -1.49 -11.23 -2.21
N LEU A 44 -1.70 -9.98 -2.63
CA LEU A 44 -2.74 -9.10 -2.11
C LEU A 44 -4.16 -9.73 -2.28
N PRO A 45 -4.95 -9.80 -1.18
CA PRO A 45 -6.35 -10.22 -1.25
C PRO A 45 -7.16 -9.41 -2.26
N GLN A 46 -8.11 -10.08 -2.94
CA GLN A 46 -8.90 -9.48 -4.02
C GLN A 46 -9.63 -8.20 -3.59
N TYR A 47 -10.12 -8.18 -2.35
CA TYR A 47 -10.77 -7.00 -1.77
C TYR A 47 -9.92 -5.74 -1.93
N PHE A 48 -8.62 -5.80 -1.60
CA PHE A 48 -7.72 -4.65 -1.67
C PHE A 48 -7.34 -4.25 -3.09
N LYS A 49 -7.40 -5.17 -4.06
CA LYS A 49 -7.14 -4.90 -5.47
C LYS A 49 -8.26 -4.10 -6.13
N SER A 50 -9.50 -4.33 -5.69
CA SER A 50 -10.69 -3.64 -6.20
C SER A 50 -11.16 -2.49 -5.30
N PHE A 51 -10.51 -2.27 -4.16
CA PHE A 51 -10.90 -1.24 -3.22
C PHE A 51 -10.47 0.14 -3.77
N ASP A 52 -11.40 1.08 -3.77
CA ASP A 52 -11.14 2.46 -4.17
C ASP A 52 -10.49 3.21 -3.01
N TRP A 53 -9.17 3.08 -2.92
CA TRP A 53 -8.38 3.71 -1.87
C TRP A 53 -8.43 5.23 -1.91
N GLU A 54 -8.48 5.84 -3.11
CA GLU A 54 -8.56 7.29 -3.24
C GLU A 54 -9.88 7.82 -2.66
N LYS A 55 -10.99 7.15 -2.95
CA LYS A 55 -12.28 7.49 -2.37
C LYS A 55 -12.29 7.28 -0.85
N ALA A 56 -11.78 6.15 -0.37
CA ALA A 56 -11.75 5.86 1.06
C ALA A 56 -10.89 6.87 1.85
N GLU A 57 -9.74 7.27 1.29
CA GLU A 57 -8.88 8.31 1.88
C GLU A 57 -9.58 9.67 1.89
N ALA A 58 -10.21 10.06 0.78
CA ALA A 58 -10.97 11.31 0.72
C ALA A 58 -12.17 11.34 1.70
N GLU A 59 -12.85 10.22 1.88
CA GLU A 59 -13.93 10.08 2.87
C GLU A 59 -13.40 10.19 4.31
N ALA A 60 -12.26 9.54 4.60
CA ALA A 60 -11.60 9.63 5.90
C ALA A 60 -11.16 11.07 6.22
N ASP A 61 -10.49 11.74 5.29
CA ASP A 61 -10.06 13.13 5.44
C ASP A 61 -11.23 14.08 5.74
N LYS A 62 -12.37 13.86 5.08
CA LYS A 62 -13.59 14.64 5.31
C LYS A 62 -14.13 14.45 6.72
N GLU A 63 -14.18 13.21 7.21
CA GLU A 63 -14.66 12.91 8.56
C GLU A 63 -13.69 13.45 9.63
N ILE A 64 -12.37 13.37 9.38
CA ILE A 64 -11.34 13.97 10.24
C ILE A 64 -11.50 15.49 10.30
N ALA A 65 -11.66 16.16 9.16
CA ALA A 65 -11.87 17.61 9.10
C ALA A 65 -13.17 18.04 9.81
N ALA A 66 -14.20 17.20 9.75
CA ALA A 66 -15.46 17.39 10.48
C ALA A 66 -15.36 17.07 11.99
N ARG A 67 -14.17 16.70 12.49
CA ARG A 67 -13.93 16.26 13.88
C ARG A 67 -14.79 15.06 14.30
N LYS A 68 -15.19 14.23 13.35
CA LYS A 68 -15.90 12.97 13.61
C LYS A 68 -14.90 11.85 13.87
N THR A 69 -13.94 12.13 14.75
CA THR A 69 -12.91 11.18 15.16
C THR A 69 -13.22 10.66 16.55
N LYS A 70 -12.90 9.39 16.79
CA LYS A 70 -13.06 8.75 18.10
C LYS A 70 -11.70 8.58 18.73
N LEU A 71 -11.58 9.01 19.99
CA LEU A 71 -10.38 8.80 20.79
C LEU A 71 -10.50 7.48 21.55
N PHE A 72 -9.39 6.79 21.66
CA PHE A 72 -9.25 5.56 22.42
C PHE A 72 -8.17 5.76 23.48
N ASN A 73 -8.43 5.31 24.70
CA ASN A 73 -7.49 5.46 25.81
C ASN A 73 -6.42 4.37 25.80
N THR A 74 -6.74 3.21 25.24
CA THR A 74 -5.84 2.05 25.13
C THR A 74 -5.97 1.36 23.77
N VAL A 75 -5.00 0.52 23.43
CA VAL A 75 -5.05 -0.32 22.23
C VAL A 75 -6.17 -1.36 22.35
N GLU A 76 -6.39 -1.88 23.56
CA GLU A 76 -7.45 -2.84 23.86
C GLU A 76 -8.85 -2.25 23.61
N ASP A 77 -9.07 -0.98 23.97
CA ASP A 77 -10.32 -0.27 23.69
C ASP A 77 -10.56 -0.13 22.19
N PHE A 78 -9.51 0.16 21.42
CA PHE A 78 -9.57 0.26 19.96
C PHE A 78 -9.91 -1.08 19.31
N ILE A 79 -9.21 -2.16 19.68
CA ILE A 79 -9.46 -3.51 19.16
C ILE A 79 -10.89 -3.97 19.49
N SER A 80 -11.36 -3.70 20.71
CA SER A 80 -12.72 -4.06 21.14
C SER A 80 -13.80 -3.32 20.35
N ASP A 81 -13.51 -2.12 19.84
CA ASP A 81 -14.45 -1.36 19.02
C ASP A 81 -14.46 -1.82 17.55
N LEU A 82 -13.31 -2.24 17.02
CA LEU A 82 -13.19 -2.80 15.67
C LEU A 82 -13.88 -4.16 15.49
N ASN A 83 -13.95 -4.95 16.57
CA ASN A 83 -14.56 -6.28 16.56
C ASN A 83 -16.07 -6.28 16.82
N LYS A 84 -16.72 -5.10 16.90
CA LYS A 84 -18.17 -4.97 17.00
C LYS A 84 -18.82 -4.96 15.63
#